data_AF-A0ABF7PWM5-F1
#
_entry.id   AF-A0ABF7PWM5-F1
#
_cell.length_a   1.000
_cell.length_b   1.000
_cell.length_c   1.000
_cell.angle_alpha   90.00
_cell.angle_beta   90.00
_cell.angle_gamma   90.00
#
_symmetry.space_group_name_H-M   'P 1'
#
loop_
_entity.id
_entity.type
_entity.pdbx_description
1 polymer ?
#
loop_
_entity_poly.entity_id
_entity_poly.type
_entity_poly.pdbx_seq_one_letter_code
_entity_poly.pdbx_strand_id
1 'polypeptide(L)'
;MSWAAGTLIFTVGAVMIEVVTVSERKARETARRQRAADAVMVELKAFAQRCGGHFSVFGSVAQQRLSFDSDFDVIVDIPPEQEVAAVELVEDLCRQHGLPTDIRLKSHANERLLARVADYAVILP
;
A
#
# COMPACT_ATOMS: atom_id res chain seq x y z
N MET A 1 9.10 -21.81 27.15
CA MET A 1 9.79 -20.56 27.54
C MET A 1 9.14 -19.43 26.74
N SER A 2 8.23 -18.70 27.37
CA SER A 2 7.49 -17.59 26.75
C SER A 2 8.26 -16.31 27.00
N TRP A 3 8.84 -15.71 25.96
CA TRP A 3 9.35 -14.35 26.03
C TRP A 3 8.14 -13.43 25.90
N ALA A 4 7.71 -12.82 27.00
CA ALA A 4 6.65 -11.83 26.96
C ALA A 4 7.09 -10.68 26.05
N ALA A 5 6.28 -10.36 25.04
CA ALA A 5 6.38 -9.13 24.28
C ALA A 5 6.24 -7.97 25.27
N GLY A 6 7.35 -7.31 25.55
CA GLY A 6 7.46 -6.32 26.61
C GLY A 6 8.42 -5.24 26.14
N THR A 7 7.86 -4.10 25.73
CA THR A 7 8.62 -2.87 25.52
C THR A 7 9.42 -2.57 26.79
N LEU A 8 10.74 -2.48 26.68
CA LEU A 8 11.60 -1.98 27.75
C LEU A 8 11.84 -0.49 27.51
N ILE A 9 11.42 0.33 28.46
CA ILE A 9 11.67 1.78 28.46
C ILE A 9 12.85 2.05 29.38
N PHE A 10 13.91 2.63 28.82
CA PHE A 10 15.07 3.09 29.60
C PHE A 10 15.16 4.62 29.52
N THR A 11 15.54 5.24 30.64
CA THR A 11 15.82 6.67 30.70
C THR A 11 17.33 6.86 30.85
N VAL A 12 17.96 7.49 29.85
CA VAL A 12 19.36 7.92 29.92
C VAL A 12 19.36 9.45 29.79
N GLY A 13 19.44 10.16 30.91
CA GLY A 13 19.23 11.61 30.95
C GLY A 13 17.78 11.99 30.66
N ALA A 14 17.54 13.05 29.86
CA ALA A 14 16.20 13.51 29.47
C ALA A 14 15.59 12.76 28.26
N VAL A 15 16.27 11.72 27.75
CA VAL A 15 15.83 10.98 26.55
C VAL A 15 15.31 9.60 26.96
N MET A 16 14.08 9.30 26.53
CA MET A 16 13.43 8.02 26.71
C MET A 16 13.73 7.12 25.51
N ILE A 17 14.40 5.98 25.74
CA ILE A 17 14.73 5.01 24.70
C ILE A 17 13.79 3.81 24.83
N GLU A 18 12.97 3.60 23.79
CA GLU A 18 12.13 2.41 23.66
C GLU A 18 12.93 1.29 22.97
N VAL A 19 13.24 0.22 23.70
CA VAL A 19 13.86 -0.98 23.11
C VAL A 19 12.76 -1.96 22.76
N VAL A 20 12.59 -2.21 21.46
CA VAL A 20 11.64 -3.19 20.91
C VAL A 20 12.38 -4.32 20.21
N THR A 21 11.76 -5.50 20.22
CA THR A 21 12.25 -6.64 19.45
C THR A 21 12.09 -6.38 17.94
N VAL A 22 12.87 -7.12 17.13
CA VAL A 22 12.73 -7.07 15.67
C VAL A 22 11.32 -7.49 15.22
N SER A 23 10.72 -8.47 15.90
CA SER A 23 9.36 -8.95 15.60
C SER A 23 8.31 -7.88 15.87
N GLU A 24 8.40 -7.17 17.00
CA GLU A 24 7.50 -6.05 17.31
C GLU A 24 7.67 -4.91 16.32
N ARG A 25 8.91 -4.55 15.98
CA ARG A 25 9.18 -3.52 14.96
C ARG A 25 8.55 -3.89 13.62
N LYS A 26 8.70 -5.15 13.17
CA LYS A 26 8.09 -5.64 11.92
C LYS A 26 6.57 -5.60 11.99
N ALA A 27 5.97 -6.04 13.09
CA ALA A 27 4.52 -6.00 13.26
C ALA A 27 3.98 -4.56 13.25
N ARG A 28 4.67 -3.62 13.92
CA ARG A 28 4.33 -2.18 13.89
C ARG A 28 4.41 -1.62 12.47
N GLU A 29 5.46 -1.96 11.71
CA GLU A 29 5.62 -1.51 10.33
C GLU A 29 4.57 -2.11 9.40
N THR A 30 4.26 -3.40 9.51
CA THR A 30 3.15 -4.03 8.78
C THR A 30 1.82 -3.32 9.06
N ALA A 31 1.51 -3.05 10.32
CA ALA A 31 0.27 -2.34 10.68
C ALA A 31 0.26 -0.89 10.16
N ARG A 32 1.41 -0.20 10.16
CA ARG A 32 1.54 1.14 9.57
C ARG A 32 1.28 1.10 8.06
N ARG A 33 1.91 0.16 7.35
CA ARG A 33 1.74 0.01 5.89
C ARG A 33 0.31 -0.36 5.52
N GLN A 34 -0.37 -1.20 6.31
CA GLN A 34 -1.79 -1.50 6.07
C GLN A 34 -2.64 -0.23 6.16
N ARG A 35 -2.51 0.56 7.23
CA ARG A 35 -3.26 1.83 7.37
C ARG A 35 -2.93 2.83 6.25
N ALA A 36 -1.68 2.86 5.82
CA ALA A 36 -1.25 3.67 4.69
C ALA A 36 -1.92 3.22 3.39
N ALA A 37 -1.92 1.91 3.09
CA ALA A 37 -2.57 1.37 1.91
C ALA A 37 -4.08 1.65 1.91
N ASP A 38 -4.75 1.47 3.05
CA ASP A 38 -6.17 1.78 3.21
C ASP A 38 -6.45 3.26 2.89
N ALA A 39 -5.59 4.19 3.37
CA ALA A 39 -5.73 5.62 3.08
C ALA A 39 -5.52 5.95 1.59
N VAL A 40 -4.50 5.37 0.95
CA VAL A 40 -4.27 5.51 -0.50
C VAL A 40 -5.49 5.01 -1.28
N MET A 41 -6.03 3.84 -0.93
CA MET A 41 -7.18 3.26 -1.63
C MET A 41 -8.44 4.14 -1.55
N VAL A 42 -8.65 4.85 -0.43
CA VAL A 42 -9.77 5.81 -0.30
C VAL A 42 -9.63 6.95 -1.30
N GLU A 43 -8.44 7.54 -1.41
CA GLU A 43 -8.20 8.67 -2.32
C GLU A 43 -8.23 8.25 -3.80
N LEU A 44 -7.69 7.08 -4.13
CA LEU A 44 -7.76 6.52 -5.50
C LEU A 44 -9.21 6.28 -5.93
N LYS A 45 -10.03 5.71 -5.03
CA LYS A 45 -11.46 5.55 -5.28
C LYS A 45 -12.13 6.91 -5.53
N ALA A 46 -11.86 7.90 -4.68
CA ALA A 46 -12.42 9.24 -4.87
C ALA A 46 -11.99 9.89 -6.19
N PHE A 47 -10.78 9.61 -6.68
CA PHE A 47 -10.31 10.09 -7.97
C PHE A 47 -11.03 9.38 -9.12
N ALA A 48 -11.08 8.04 -9.11
CA ALA A 48 -11.75 7.24 -10.15
C ALA A 48 -13.22 7.65 -10.35
N GLN A 49 -13.94 7.92 -9.25
CA GLN A 49 -15.32 8.39 -9.30
C GLN A 49 -15.49 9.74 -10.02
N ARG A 50 -14.46 10.61 -9.99
CA ARG A 50 -14.51 11.94 -10.62
C ARG A 50 -14.15 11.91 -12.09
N CYS A 51 -13.15 11.14 -12.47
CA CYS A 51 -12.65 11.10 -13.86
C CYS A 51 -13.29 10.01 -14.72
N GLY A 52 -13.95 9.03 -14.10
CA GLY A 52 -14.37 7.79 -14.74
C GLY A 52 -13.20 6.82 -14.87
N GLY A 53 -13.50 5.51 -14.88
CA GLY A 53 -12.49 4.45 -14.89
C GLY A 53 -12.36 3.76 -13.53
N HIS A 54 -11.27 3.05 -13.30
CA HIS A 54 -10.98 2.39 -12.02
C HIS A 54 -9.49 2.12 -11.81
N PHE A 55 -9.12 1.90 -10.56
CA PHE A 55 -7.84 1.30 -10.19
C PHE A 55 -8.06 -0.15 -9.78
N SER A 56 -7.14 -1.05 -10.14
CA SER A 56 -7.12 -2.43 -9.64
C SER A 56 -5.93 -2.60 -8.70
N VAL A 57 -6.18 -2.61 -7.40
CA VAL A 57 -5.15 -2.92 -6.40
C VAL A 57 -5.02 -4.42 -6.29
N PHE A 58 -3.80 -4.94 -6.40
CA PHE A 58 -3.53 -6.37 -6.38
C PHE A 58 -2.40 -6.71 -5.41
N GLY A 59 -1.82 -7.90 -5.55
CA GLY A 59 -0.71 -8.35 -4.70
C GLY A 59 -1.10 -8.51 -3.22
N SER A 60 -0.17 -8.09 -2.35
CA SER A 60 -0.23 -8.33 -0.91
C SER A 60 -1.37 -7.58 -0.20
N VAL A 61 -1.67 -6.36 -0.68
CA VAL A 61 -2.77 -5.51 -0.19
C VAL A 61 -4.10 -6.20 -0.41
N ALA A 62 -4.38 -6.60 -1.65
CA ALA A 62 -5.65 -7.23 -2.02
C ALA A 62 -5.89 -8.57 -1.31
N GLN A 63 -4.82 -9.34 -1.05
CA GLN A 63 -4.90 -10.63 -0.38
C GLN A 63 -4.87 -10.55 1.14
N GLN A 64 -4.77 -9.35 1.74
CA GLN A 64 -4.63 -9.16 3.19
C GLN A 64 -3.40 -9.90 3.77
N ARG A 65 -2.31 -9.96 2.98
CA ARG A 65 -1.05 -10.65 3.32
C ARG A 65 0.13 -9.69 3.39
N LEU A 66 -0.14 -8.42 3.70
CA LEU A 66 0.85 -7.37 3.73
C LEU A 66 1.93 -7.66 4.78
N SER A 67 3.20 -7.52 4.39
CA SER A 67 4.38 -7.68 5.24
C SER A 67 5.09 -6.34 5.44
N PHE A 68 6.07 -6.31 6.34
CA PHE A 68 6.86 -5.11 6.65
C PHE A 68 7.69 -4.58 5.46
N ASP A 69 7.82 -5.37 4.39
CA ASP A 69 8.58 -5.10 3.17
C ASP A 69 7.73 -5.17 1.88
N SER A 70 6.39 -5.27 2.00
CA SER A 70 5.48 -5.30 0.85
C SER A 70 5.36 -3.96 0.14
N ASP A 71 5.26 -4.02 -1.19
CA ASP A 71 4.99 -2.87 -2.07
C ASP A 71 3.47 -2.67 -2.27
N PHE A 72 3.09 -1.51 -2.79
CA PHE A 72 1.73 -1.19 -3.22
C PHE A 72 1.59 -1.45 -4.73
N ASP A 73 0.94 -2.56 -5.08
CA ASP A 73 0.74 -3.00 -6.47
C ASP A 73 -0.60 -2.49 -7.03
N VAL A 74 -0.55 -1.72 -8.13
CA VAL A 74 -1.76 -1.14 -8.73
C VAL A 74 -1.73 -1.12 -10.26
N ILE A 75 -2.86 -1.48 -10.87
CA ILE A 75 -3.13 -1.25 -12.29
C ILE A 75 -4.04 -0.03 -12.43
N VAL A 76 -3.64 0.91 -13.28
CA VAL A 76 -4.42 2.10 -13.66
C VAL A 76 -5.21 1.77 -14.93
N ASP A 77 -6.54 1.87 -14.84
CA ASP A 77 -7.49 1.77 -15.96
C ASP A 77 -8.39 3.01 -15.96
N ILE A 78 -7.77 4.15 -16.26
CA ILE A 78 -8.37 5.48 -16.27
C ILE A 78 -8.36 5.99 -17.72
N PRO A 79 -9.35 6.80 -18.16
CA PRO A 79 -9.37 7.39 -19.49
C PRO A 79 -8.03 8.07 -19.85
N PRO A 80 -7.57 7.95 -21.11
CA PRO A 80 -6.25 8.45 -21.53
C PRO A 80 -6.01 9.93 -21.22
N GLU A 81 -7.06 10.75 -21.21
CA GLU A 81 -7.00 12.18 -20.90
C GLU A 81 -6.59 12.47 -19.45
N GLN A 82 -6.75 11.49 -18.56
CA GLN A 82 -6.50 11.59 -17.12
C GLN A 82 -5.45 10.58 -16.62
N GLU A 83 -4.90 9.74 -17.49
CA GLU A 83 -3.96 8.66 -17.15
C GLU A 83 -2.71 9.20 -16.45
N VAL A 84 -2.12 10.28 -16.97
CA VAL A 84 -0.94 10.93 -16.37
C VAL A 84 -1.24 11.42 -14.96
N ALA A 85 -2.35 12.14 -14.77
CA ALA A 85 -2.77 12.64 -13.47
C ALA A 85 -3.07 11.50 -12.48
N ALA A 86 -3.60 10.37 -12.97
CA ALA A 86 -3.84 9.18 -12.16
C ALA A 86 -2.54 8.54 -11.67
N VAL A 87 -1.52 8.43 -12.54
CA VAL A 87 -0.20 7.91 -12.18
C VAL A 87 0.48 8.84 -11.17
N GLU A 88 0.51 10.15 -11.44
CA GLU A 88 1.09 11.14 -10.52
C GLU A 88 0.43 11.08 -9.14
N LEU A 89 -0.90 10.94 -9.09
CA LEU A 89 -1.62 10.79 -7.83
C LEU A 89 -1.17 9.54 -7.05
N VAL A 90 -1.05 8.39 -7.71
CA VAL A 90 -0.58 7.15 -7.06
C VAL A 90 0.82 7.34 -6.51
N GLU A 91 1.74 7.91 -7.29
CA GLU A 91 3.12 8.16 -6.87
C GLU A 91 3.19 9.10 -5.68
N ASP A 92 2.45 10.21 -5.72
CA ASP A 92 2.43 11.21 -4.66
C ASP A 92 1.84 10.68 -3.37
N LEU A 93 0.72 9.97 -3.43
CA LEU A 93 0.09 9.34 -2.27
C LEU A 93 1.01 8.27 -1.65
N CYS A 94 1.59 7.38 -2.47
CA CYS A 94 2.50 6.37 -1.98
C CYS A 94 3.75 7.00 -1.35
N ARG A 95 4.31 8.05 -1.96
CA ARG A 95 5.44 8.80 -1.41
C ARG A 95 5.08 9.46 -0.08
N GLN A 96 3.93 10.14 0.00
CA GLN A 96 3.45 10.80 1.22
C GLN A 96 3.26 9.81 2.38
N HIS A 97 2.80 8.60 2.07
CA HIS A 97 2.57 7.55 3.05
C HIS A 97 3.78 6.63 3.28
N GLY A 98 4.91 6.86 2.60
CA GLY A 98 6.10 6.02 2.72
C GLY A 98 5.84 4.56 2.33
N LEU A 99 5.12 4.36 1.22
CA LEU A 99 4.89 3.07 0.58
C LEU A 99 5.71 3.01 -0.71
N PRO A 100 6.53 1.96 -0.93
CA PRO A 100 6.99 1.63 -2.27
C PRO A 100 5.78 1.28 -3.15
N THR A 101 5.85 1.58 -4.44
CA THR A 101 4.74 1.34 -5.38
C THR A 101 5.23 0.68 -6.66
N ASP A 102 4.45 -0.25 -7.19
CA ASP A 102 4.59 -0.79 -8.55
C ASP A 102 3.34 -0.44 -9.36
N ILE A 103 3.49 0.50 -10.29
CA ILE A 103 2.39 1.05 -11.09
C ILE A 103 2.42 0.41 -12.48
N ARG A 104 1.27 -0.11 -12.89
CA ARG A 104 1.07 -0.67 -14.23
C ARG A 104 -0.06 0.06 -14.93
N LEU A 105 0.15 0.51 -16.15
CA LEU A 105 -0.94 0.96 -17.02
C LEU A 105 -1.62 -0.26 -17.64
N LYS A 106 -2.95 -0.32 -17.65
CA LYS A 106 -3.67 -1.44 -18.28
C LYS A 106 -3.31 -1.57 -19.76
N SER A 107 -3.12 -0.44 -20.46
CA SER A 107 -2.68 -0.37 -21.87
C SER A 107 -1.34 -1.07 -22.13
N HIS A 108 -0.48 -1.16 -21.11
CA HIS A 108 0.85 -1.78 -21.19
C HIS A 108 0.95 -3.12 -20.42
N ALA A 109 -0.13 -3.54 -19.75
CA ALA A 109 -0.17 -4.79 -19.01
C ALA A 109 -0.42 -5.96 -19.97
N ASN A 110 0.38 -7.02 -19.86
CA ASN A 110 0.12 -8.22 -20.66
C ASN A 110 -1.18 -8.92 -20.21
N GLU A 111 -1.87 -9.56 -21.15
CA GLU A 111 -3.16 -10.21 -20.91
C GLU A 111 -3.11 -11.28 -19.81
N ARG A 112 -1.98 -12.00 -19.71
CA ARG A 112 -1.78 -13.02 -18.68
C ARG A 112 -1.78 -12.43 -17.26
N LEU A 113 -1.18 -11.26 -17.07
CA LEU A 113 -1.20 -10.54 -15.81
C LEU A 113 -2.62 -10.10 -15.47
N LEU A 114 -3.31 -9.47 -16.43
CA LEU A 114 -4.68 -8.99 -16.26
C LEU A 114 -5.63 -10.14 -15.89
N ALA A 115 -5.57 -11.26 -16.61
CA ALA A 115 -6.38 -12.44 -16.32
C ALA A 115 -6.10 -13.01 -14.93
N ARG A 116 -4.82 -13.10 -14.54
CA ARG A 116 -4.44 -13.59 -13.20
C ARG A 116 -4.95 -12.68 -12.09
N VAL A 117 -4.90 -11.37 -12.29
CA VAL A 117 -5.22 -10.36 -11.28
C VAL A 117 -6.74 -10.16 -11.13
N ALA A 118 -7.50 -10.35 -12.21
CA ALA A 118 -8.95 -10.17 -12.22
C ALA A 118 -9.70 -11.01 -11.16
N ASP A 119 -9.16 -12.17 -10.78
CA ASP A 119 -9.81 -13.07 -9.80
C ASP A 119 -9.75 -12.57 -8.36
N TYR A 120 -8.79 -11.68 -8.03
CA TYR A 120 -8.54 -11.29 -6.63
C TYR A 120 -8.23 -9.82 -6.41
N ALA A 121 -8.10 -9.01 -7.47
CA ALA A 121 -7.91 -7.58 -7.32
C ALA A 121 -9.07 -6.91 -6.59
N VAL A 122 -8.73 -5.90 -5.80
CA VAL A 122 -9.71 -4.96 -5.29
C VAL A 122 -9.88 -3.85 -6.32
N ILE A 123 -11.06 -3.79 -6.92
CA ILE A 123 -11.43 -2.76 -7.88
C ILE A 123 -11.92 -1.51 -7.14
N LEU A 124 -11.33 -0.37 -7.45
CA LEU A 124 -11.66 0.94 -6.91
C LEU A 124 -12.29 1.80 -8.02
N PRO A 125 -13.63 1.83 -8.11
CA PRO A 125 -14.37 2.63 -9.09
C PRO A 125 -14.53 4.09 -8.65
#